data_AF-A0A5P1EK34-F1
#
_entry.id   AF-A0A5P1EK34-F1
#
_cell.length_a   1.000
_cell.length_b   1.000
_cell.length_c   1.000
_cell.angle_alpha   90.00
_cell.angle_beta   90.00
_cell.angle_gamma   90.00
#
_symmetry.space_group_name_H-M   'P 1'
#
loop_
_entity.id
_entity.type
_entity.pdbx_description
1 polymer ?
#
loop_
_entity_poly.entity_id
_entity_poly.type
_entity_poly.pdbx_seq_one_letter_code
_entity_poly.pdbx_strand_id
1 'polypeptide(L)'
;MATAPIYGSSLEEAELRIKNLKSKFAELFDGDQPDLFARSPGRVNLIGEHIDYEGYSVLPMAIRQDTIVGIKKRSDSKPLLRIGNVNDKYSLCTYPADANQEIDLKNHKLGHYFICGYKGFYEFAKAKGFDLGAPVGLDVVVDGIVPTGSGLSSSAAFVCSATIAIMAAFDAKYPKKEIAQLTCECERHIGTQSGGMDQVVLSVMY
;
A
#
# COMPACT_ATOMS: atom_id res chain seq x y z
N MET A 1 -17.38 -7.86 -4.84
CA MET A 1 -18.45 -6.84 -4.93
C MET A 1 -17.97 -5.75 -5.88
N ALA A 2 -18.73 -5.53 -6.97
CA ALA A 2 -18.69 -4.45 -7.97
C ALA A 2 -17.34 -3.83 -8.41
N THR A 3 -16.79 -4.32 -9.52
CA THR A 3 -15.69 -3.71 -10.32
C THR A 3 -16.12 -2.48 -11.14
N ALA A 4 -17.41 -2.11 -11.11
CA ALA A 4 -18.03 -1.31 -12.17
C ALA A 4 -17.94 0.23 -12.06
N PRO A 5 -17.85 0.92 -10.90
CA PRO A 5 -17.94 2.38 -10.92
C PRO A 5 -16.60 3.09 -11.20
N ILE A 6 -15.47 2.37 -11.28
CA ILE A 6 -14.13 2.98 -11.27
C ILE A 6 -13.45 2.97 -12.65
N TYR A 7 -13.85 2.07 -13.54
CA TYR A 7 -13.21 1.89 -14.85
C TYR A 7 -14.18 2.25 -15.99
N GLY A 8 -14.11 3.47 -16.51
CA GLY A 8 -14.53 3.71 -17.90
C GLY A 8 -13.56 3.00 -18.86
N SER A 9 -14.06 2.49 -20.00
CA SER A 9 -13.35 1.90 -21.18
C SER A 9 -12.09 1.02 -20.97
N SER A 10 -11.76 0.62 -19.75
CA SER A 10 -10.49 -0.01 -19.34
C SER A 10 -10.69 -1.14 -18.32
N LEU A 11 -11.93 -1.63 -18.18
CA LEU A 11 -12.29 -2.77 -17.33
C LEU A 11 -11.48 -4.03 -17.68
N GLU A 12 -11.27 -4.29 -18.97
CA GLU A 12 -10.54 -5.49 -19.42
C GLU A 12 -9.08 -5.52 -18.95
N GLU A 13 -8.38 -4.38 -18.98
CA GLU A 13 -6.99 -4.28 -18.52
C GLU A 13 -6.90 -4.47 -17.00
N ALA A 14 -7.85 -3.91 -16.25
CA ALA A 14 -7.93 -4.09 -14.80
C ALA A 14 -8.24 -5.53 -14.41
N GLU A 15 -9.20 -6.16 -15.08
CA GLU A 15 -9.57 -7.56 -14.88
C GLU A 15 -8.41 -8.50 -15.19
N LEU A 16 -7.69 -8.23 -16.29
CA LEU A 16 -6.48 -8.99 -16.64
C LEU A 16 -5.40 -8.87 -15.57
N ARG A 17 -5.16 -7.67 -15.05
CA ARG A 17 -4.18 -7.44 -13.98
C ARG A 17 -4.56 -8.13 -12.68
N ILE A 18 -5.83 -8.07 -12.27
CA ILE A 18 -6.34 -8.79 -11.09
C ILE A 18 -6.19 -10.31 -11.30
N LYS A 19 -6.47 -10.82 -12.50
CA LYS A 19 -6.29 -12.24 -12.84
C LYS A 19 -4.82 -12.66 -12.73
N ASN A 20 -3.91 -11.86 -13.28
CA ASN A 20 -2.47 -12.12 -13.19
C ASN A 20 -1.97 -12.08 -11.74
N LEU A 21 -2.45 -11.12 -10.95
CA LEU A 21 -2.13 -11.02 -9.53
C LEU A 21 -2.61 -12.27 -8.77
N LYS A 22 -3.83 -12.75 -9.02
CA LYS A 22 -4.36 -13.99 -8.43
C LYS A 22 -3.54 -15.22 -8.81
N SER A 23 -3.16 -15.34 -10.08
CA SER A 23 -2.31 -16.44 -10.54
C SER A 23 -0.96 -16.43 -9.85
N LYS A 24 -0.31 -15.25 -9.75
CA LYS A 24 0.98 -15.12 -9.06
C LYS A 24 0.86 -15.35 -7.56
N PHE A 25 -0.24 -14.93 -6.95
CA PHE A 25 -0.54 -15.20 -5.54
C PHE A 25 -0.62 -16.71 -5.29
N ALA A 26 -1.34 -17.45 -6.14
CA ALA A 26 -1.42 -18.90 -6.06
C ALA A 26 -0.04 -19.56 -6.27
N GLU A 27 0.78 -19.05 -7.18
CA GLU A 27 2.14 -19.54 -7.43
C GLU A 27 3.04 -19.36 -6.19
N LEU A 28 2.97 -18.21 -5.53
CA LEU A 28 3.84 -17.87 -4.40
C LEU A 28 3.39 -18.46 -3.06
N PHE A 29 2.10 -18.77 -2.92
CA PHE A 29 1.49 -19.17 -1.65
C PHE A 29 0.70 -20.48 -1.75
N ASP A 30 1.28 -21.49 -2.42
CA ASP A 30 0.80 -22.88 -2.42
C ASP A 30 -0.67 -23.06 -2.87
N GLY A 31 -1.11 -22.28 -3.86
CA GLY A 31 -2.46 -22.34 -4.43
C GLY A 31 -3.50 -21.47 -3.73
N ASP A 32 -3.12 -20.72 -2.69
CA ASP A 32 -4.03 -19.80 -2.03
C ASP A 32 -4.50 -18.65 -2.93
N GLN A 33 -5.55 -17.96 -2.48
CA GLN A 33 -6.11 -16.78 -3.13
C GLN A 33 -6.15 -15.60 -2.15
N PRO A 34 -5.95 -14.37 -2.62
CA PRO A 34 -6.11 -13.18 -1.80
C PRO A 34 -7.58 -13.00 -1.38
N ASP A 35 -7.81 -12.63 -0.12
CA ASP A 35 -9.15 -12.36 0.41
C ASP A 35 -9.67 -11.00 -0.11
N LEU A 36 -8.76 -10.04 -0.23
CA LEU A 36 -9.06 -8.64 -0.53
C LEU A 36 -8.03 -8.06 -1.50
N PHE A 37 -8.45 -7.01 -2.20
CA PHE A 37 -7.59 -6.19 -3.05
C PHE A 37 -7.74 -4.74 -2.63
N ALA A 38 -6.63 -4.01 -2.57
CA ALA A 38 -6.62 -2.57 -2.45
C ALA A 38 -5.88 -1.95 -3.64
N ARG A 39 -6.34 -0.79 -4.08
CA ARG A 39 -5.76 -0.04 -5.19
C ARG A 39 -5.44 1.36 -4.73
N SER A 40 -4.32 1.88 -5.20
CA SER A 40 -3.98 3.31 -5.08
C SER A 40 -3.35 3.78 -6.38
N PRO A 41 -3.85 4.85 -7.01
CA PRO A 41 -3.21 5.41 -8.20
C PRO A 41 -1.82 5.97 -7.87
N GLY A 42 -1.05 6.31 -8.90
CA GLY A 42 0.03 7.30 -8.80
C GLY A 42 -0.53 8.71 -8.98
N ARG A 43 0.34 9.71 -8.98
CA ARG A 43 -0.08 11.09 -9.21
C ARG A 43 0.95 11.89 -9.99
N VAL A 44 0.47 12.88 -10.71
CA VAL A 44 1.29 13.95 -11.29
C VAL A 44 0.92 15.26 -10.60
N ASN A 45 1.91 16.10 -10.32
CA ASN A 45 1.64 17.45 -9.84
C ASN A 45 1.52 18.38 -11.05
N LEU A 46 0.43 19.16 -11.12
CA LEU A 46 0.26 20.13 -12.20
C LEU A 46 0.99 21.45 -11.87
N ILE A 47 0.95 21.87 -10.60
CA ILE A 47 1.64 23.06 -10.09
C ILE A 47 1.79 23.01 -8.57
N GLY A 48 2.88 23.60 -8.06
CA GLY A 48 3.17 23.67 -6.62
C GLY A 48 4.15 22.58 -6.17
N GLU A 49 5.27 22.44 -6.87
CA GLU A 49 6.39 21.61 -6.42
C GLU A 49 7.12 22.29 -5.25
N HIS A 50 7.56 21.50 -4.28
CA HIS A 50 8.38 21.95 -3.14
C HIS A 50 7.77 23.04 -2.25
N ILE A 51 6.45 23.18 -2.23
CA ILE A 51 5.75 24.14 -1.36
C ILE A 51 4.77 23.47 -0.40
N ASP A 52 4.54 22.17 -0.56
CA ASP A 52 3.60 21.39 0.26
C ASP A 52 4.11 21.18 1.69
N TYR A 53 5.41 20.95 1.87
CA TYR A 53 6.03 20.85 3.19
C TYR A 53 6.07 22.19 3.95
N GLU A 54 5.94 23.31 3.24
CA GLU A 54 5.80 24.66 3.81
C GLU A 54 4.34 25.02 4.13
N GLY A 55 3.39 24.11 3.88
CA GLY A 55 1.96 24.31 4.17
C GLY A 55 1.20 25.10 3.12
N TYR A 56 1.78 25.35 1.94
CA TYR A 56 1.06 25.98 0.83
C TYR A 56 0.19 24.99 0.06
N SER A 57 -0.82 25.54 -0.63
CA SER A 57 -1.71 24.74 -1.48
C SER A 57 -1.02 24.30 -2.77
N VAL A 58 -1.38 23.11 -3.23
CA VAL A 58 -0.82 22.44 -4.41
C VAL A 58 -1.94 21.89 -5.28
N LEU A 59 -1.68 21.66 -6.58
CA LEU A 59 -2.69 21.13 -7.50
C LEU A 59 -2.25 19.83 -8.19
N PRO A 60 -2.26 18.71 -7.45
CA PRO A 60 -1.98 17.39 -8.01
C PRO A 60 -3.21 16.74 -8.65
N MET A 61 -2.96 15.77 -9.54
CA MET A 61 -3.98 14.93 -10.18
C MET A 61 -3.56 13.46 -10.16
N ALA A 62 -4.48 12.58 -9.80
CA ALA A 62 -4.28 11.13 -9.89
C ALA A 62 -4.15 10.70 -11.36
N ILE A 63 -3.18 9.83 -11.65
CA ILE A 63 -2.97 9.27 -12.99
C ILE A 63 -3.60 7.88 -13.09
N ARG A 64 -3.72 7.37 -14.32
CA ARG A 64 -4.30 6.04 -14.59
C ARG A 64 -3.45 4.91 -14.00
N GLN A 65 -2.13 5.07 -14.03
CA GLN A 65 -1.19 4.11 -13.48
C GLN A 65 -1.39 4.01 -11.97
N ASP A 66 -1.36 2.78 -11.46
CA ASP A 66 -1.68 2.48 -10.06
C ASP A 66 -0.83 1.34 -9.52
N THR A 67 -0.96 1.13 -8.22
CA THR A 67 -0.49 -0.03 -7.49
C THR A 67 -1.69 -0.78 -6.94
N ILE A 68 -1.77 -2.08 -7.24
CA ILE A 68 -2.77 -3.01 -6.73
C ILE A 68 -2.06 -3.96 -5.75
N VAL A 69 -2.66 -4.16 -4.59
CA VAL A 69 -2.16 -5.06 -3.55
C VAL A 69 -3.25 -6.09 -3.26
N GLY A 70 -2.94 -7.37 -3.48
CA GLY A 70 -3.76 -8.49 -3.02
C GLY A 70 -3.23 -8.97 -1.67
N ILE A 71 -4.13 -9.17 -0.71
CA ILE A 71 -3.78 -9.52 0.68
C ILE A 71 -4.61 -10.69 1.20
N LYS A 72 -3.98 -11.55 2.01
CA LYS A 72 -4.64 -12.60 2.79
C LYS A 72 -4.11 -12.61 4.22
N LYS A 73 -5.01 -12.77 5.20
CA LYS A 73 -4.60 -12.96 6.60
C LYS A 73 -4.22 -14.42 6.85
N ARG A 74 -3.11 -14.63 7.57
CA ARG A 74 -2.68 -15.96 8.00
C ARG A 74 -2.87 -16.16 9.48
N SER A 75 -3.24 -17.39 9.82
CA SER A 75 -3.34 -17.86 11.21
C SER A 75 -2.14 -18.75 11.53
N ASP A 76 -0.94 -18.16 11.54
CA ASP A 76 0.30 -18.89 11.86
C ASP A 76 0.66 -18.72 13.34
N SER A 77 1.25 -19.77 13.93
CA SER A 77 1.81 -19.70 15.30
C SER A 77 3.00 -18.73 15.41
N LYS A 78 3.66 -18.42 14.28
CA LYS A 78 4.67 -17.36 14.16
C LYS A 78 4.26 -16.46 12.99
N PRO A 79 3.72 -15.27 13.27
CA PRO A 79 3.17 -14.42 12.22
C PRO A 79 4.32 -13.85 11.36
N LEU A 80 4.24 -14.06 10.05
CA LEU A 80 5.20 -13.58 9.06
C LEU A 80 4.51 -12.69 8.03
N LEU A 81 5.23 -11.68 7.55
CA LEU A 81 4.84 -10.85 6.41
C LEU A 81 5.57 -11.36 5.18
N ARG A 82 4.85 -12.00 4.26
CA ARG A 82 5.40 -12.50 2.98
C ARG A 82 4.93 -11.58 1.86
N ILE A 83 5.85 -10.81 1.30
CA ILE A 83 5.57 -9.78 0.29
C ILE A 83 6.20 -10.20 -1.04
N GLY A 84 5.36 -10.59 -1.98
CA GLY A 84 5.70 -10.89 -3.36
C GLY A 84 5.34 -9.75 -4.32
N ASN A 85 5.83 -9.86 -5.55
CA ASN A 85 5.49 -8.95 -6.63
C ASN A 85 5.13 -9.75 -7.89
N VAL A 86 4.26 -9.19 -8.73
CA VAL A 86 3.96 -9.77 -10.05
C VAL A 86 5.16 -9.70 -10.99
N ASN A 87 6.00 -8.67 -10.83
CA ASN A 87 7.24 -8.54 -11.58
C ASN A 87 8.38 -9.33 -10.92
N ASP A 88 8.89 -10.34 -11.62
CA ASP A 88 9.96 -11.23 -11.16
C ASP A 88 11.29 -10.52 -10.87
N LYS A 89 11.45 -9.25 -11.28
CA LYS A 89 12.57 -8.40 -10.88
C LYS A 89 12.64 -8.21 -9.35
N TYR A 90 11.50 -8.27 -8.67
CA TYR A 90 11.43 -8.16 -7.21
C TYR A 90 11.22 -9.54 -6.60
N SER A 91 12.22 -10.01 -5.85
CA SER A 91 12.13 -11.30 -5.17
C SER A 91 11.15 -11.26 -3.99
N LEU A 92 10.56 -12.42 -3.69
CA LEU A 92 9.73 -12.62 -2.51
C LEU A 92 10.53 -12.25 -1.25
N CYS A 93 10.00 -11.31 -0.47
CA CYS A 93 10.59 -10.88 0.78
C CYS A 93 9.76 -11.40 1.95
N THR A 94 10.41 -11.96 2.98
CA THR A 94 9.74 -12.43 4.20
C THR A 94 10.32 -11.72 5.41
N TYR A 95 9.44 -11.20 6.26
CA TYR A 95 9.79 -10.49 7.49
C TYR A 95 8.94 -11.00 8.66
N PRO A 96 9.41 -10.88 9.91
CA PRO A 96 8.55 -11.13 11.06
C PRO A 96 7.41 -10.10 11.10
N ALA A 97 6.20 -10.53 11.46
CA ALA A 97 5.11 -9.60 11.70
C ALA A 97 5.30 -8.96 13.09
N ASP A 98 6.16 -7.97 13.16
CA ASP A 98 6.40 -7.17 14.36
C ASP A 98 6.08 -5.70 14.08
N ALA A 99 5.15 -5.15 14.87
CA ALA A 99 4.75 -3.75 14.77
C ALA A 99 5.88 -2.78 15.16
N ASN A 100 6.87 -3.24 15.93
CA ASN A 100 8.00 -2.43 16.39
C ASN A 100 9.28 -2.64 15.56
N GLN A 101 9.21 -3.39 14.45
CA GLN A 101 10.39 -3.70 13.65
C GLN A 101 11.06 -2.42 13.12
N GLU A 102 12.38 -2.31 13.31
CA GLU A 102 13.18 -1.27 12.69
C GLU A 102 13.38 -1.54 11.19
N ILE A 103 13.27 -0.49 10.39
CA ILE A 103 13.45 -0.56 8.94
C ILE A 103 14.90 -0.19 8.64
N ASP A 104 15.61 -1.05 7.91
CA ASP A 104 16.93 -0.70 7.40
C ASP A 104 16.80 0.37 6.31
N LEU A 105 17.14 1.60 6.68
CA LEU A 105 17.13 2.78 5.82
C LEU A 105 18.30 2.79 4.80
N LYS A 106 19.31 1.92 4.96
CA LYS A 106 20.48 1.88 4.05
C LYS A 106 20.21 1.03 2.82
N ASN A 107 19.37 0.01 2.93
CA ASN A 107 19.04 -0.91 1.85
C ASN A 107 17.53 -0.92 1.57
N HIS A 108 17.04 0.06 0.83
CA HIS A 108 15.62 0.14 0.47
C HIS A 108 15.20 -1.06 -0.38
N LYS A 109 14.43 -1.97 0.22
CA LYS A 109 13.73 -3.06 -0.48
C LYS A 109 12.25 -2.72 -0.60
N LEU A 110 11.60 -3.28 -1.62
CA LEU A 110 10.15 -3.12 -1.82
C LEU A 110 9.38 -3.48 -0.54
N GLY A 111 9.75 -4.57 0.14
CA GLY A 111 9.10 -4.99 1.38
C GLY A 111 9.14 -3.96 2.52
N HIS A 112 10.10 -3.03 2.55
CA HIS A 112 10.18 -2.00 3.60
C HIS A 112 9.02 -1.01 3.54
N TYR A 113 8.52 -0.69 2.34
CA TYR A 113 7.34 0.16 2.18
C TYR A 113 6.07 -0.51 2.72
N PHE A 114 5.95 -1.84 2.59
CA PHE A 114 4.84 -2.58 3.18
C PHE A 114 4.93 -2.58 4.72
N ILE A 115 6.13 -2.79 5.27
CA ILE A 115 6.37 -2.75 6.72
C ILE A 115 6.01 -1.38 7.29
N CYS A 116 6.28 -0.28 6.58
CA CYS A 116 5.84 1.06 6.97
C CYS A 116 4.33 1.16 7.19
N GLY A 117 3.55 0.65 6.23
CA GLY A 117 2.08 0.63 6.33
C GLY A 117 1.58 -0.26 7.47
N TYR A 118 2.22 -1.42 7.68
CA TYR A 118 1.91 -2.32 8.78
C TYR A 118 2.19 -1.67 10.14
N LYS A 119 3.40 -1.14 10.34
CA LYS A 119 3.80 -0.45 11.56
C LYS A 119 2.87 0.74 11.86
N GLY A 120 2.68 1.62 10.89
CA GLY A 120 1.84 2.81 11.08
C GLY A 120 0.40 2.46 11.43
N PHE A 121 -0.18 1.40 10.83
CA PHE A 121 -1.52 0.93 11.19
C PHE A 121 -1.62 0.50 12.67
N TYR A 122 -0.64 -0.24 13.19
CA TYR A 122 -0.64 -0.65 14.60
C TYR A 122 -0.42 0.53 15.55
N GLU A 123 0.47 1.46 15.20
CA GLU A 123 0.67 2.70 15.97
C GLU A 123 -0.61 3.54 16.01
N PHE A 124 -1.28 3.68 14.88
CA PHE A 124 -2.54 4.41 14.75
C PHE A 124 -3.68 3.77 15.54
N ALA A 125 -3.83 2.45 15.47
CA ALA A 125 -4.84 1.74 16.24
C ALA A 125 -4.59 1.87 17.75
N LYS A 126 -3.32 1.77 18.18
CA LYS A 126 -2.93 1.99 19.58
C LYS A 126 -3.21 3.43 20.03
N ALA A 127 -2.91 4.43 19.21
CA ALA A 127 -3.20 5.84 19.51
C ALA A 127 -4.72 6.12 19.61
N LYS A 128 -5.54 5.38 18.86
CA LYS A 128 -7.00 5.45 18.92
C LYS A 128 -7.61 4.60 20.04
N GLY A 129 -6.81 3.84 20.78
CA GLY A 129 -7.25 2.99 21.89
C GLY A 129 -7.89 1.66 21.46
N PHE A 130 -7.69 1.22 20.21
CA PHE A 130 -8.11 -0.10 19.74
C PHE A 130 -7.02 -1.12 20.00
N ASP A 131 -7.36 -2.19 20.71
CA ASP A 131 -6.48 -3.36 20.84
C ASP A 131 -6.68 -4.27 19.62
N LEU A 132 -5.71 -4.25 18.71
CA LEU A 132 -5.68 -5.14 17.54
C LEU A 132 -5.28 -6.58 17.90
N GLY A 133 -4.93 -6.84 19.16
CA GLY A 133 -4.44 -8.13 19.62
C GLY A 133 -3.01 -8.42 19.14
N ALA A 134 -2.67 -9.71 19.06
CA ALA A 134 -1.35 -10.15 18.64
C ALA A 134 -1.12 -9.85 17.13
N PRO A 135 0.13 -9.54 16.73
CA PRO A 135 0.48 -9.37 15.32
C PRO A 135 0.03 -10.56 14.46
N VAL A 136 -0.55 -10.26 13.29
CA VAL A 136 -1.08 -11.28 12.37
C VAL A 136 -0.18 -11.37 11.14
N GLY A 137 0.08 -12.59 10.68
CA GLY A 137 0.83 -12.83 9.46
C GLY A 137 0.02 -12.45 8.22
N LEU A 138 0.69 -11.93 7.19
CA LEU A 138 0.05 -11.45 5.98
C LEU A 138 0.80 -11.97 4.75
N ASP A 139 0.02 -12.50 3.81
CA ASP A 139 0.49 -12.79 2.46
C ASP A 139 0.05 -11.70 1.52
N VAL A 140 1.01 -11.19 0.75
CA VAL A 140 0.81 -10.00 -0.05
C VAL A 140 1.45 -10.21 -1.41
N VAL A 141 0.70 -9.94 -2.48
CA VAL A 141 1.27 -9.76 -3.81
C VAL A 141 0.95 -8.37 -4.32
N VAL A 142 1.97 -7.72 -4.86
CA VAL A 142 1.92 -6.34 -5.36
C VAL A 142 2.04 -6.34 -6.88
N ASP A 143 1.18 -5.59 -7.55
CA ASP A 143 1.29 -5.27 -8.96
C ASP A 143 1.24 -3.76 -9.16
N GLY A 144 2.37 -3.16 -9.54
CA GLY A 144 2.51 -1.72 -9.74
C GLY A 144 2.90 -1.38 -11.17
N ILE A 145 2.10 -0.54 -11.82
CA ILE A 145 2.39 -0.02 -13.18
C ILE A 145 2.81 1.45 -13.17
N VAL A 146 2.98 2.05 -11.98
CA VAL A 146 3.50 3.41 -11.84
C VAL A 146 5.00 3.41 -12.16
N PRO A 147 5.48 4.21 -13.12
CA PRO A 147 6.90 4.27 -13.47
C PRO A 147 7.77 4.69 -12.27
N THR A 148 8.67 3.83 -11.84
CA THR A 148 9.59 4.10 -10.72
C THR A 148 10.62 5.18 -11.07
N GLY A 149 10.92 6.09 -10.14
CA GLY A 149 11.97 7.11 -10.31
C GLY A 149 11.60 8.29 -11.21
N SER A 150 10.34 8.39 -11.64
CA SER A 150 9.84 9.43 -12.55
C SER A 150 9.23 10.65 -11.83
N GLY A 151 9.31 10.68 -10.49
CA GLY A 151 8.61 11.69 -9.70
C GLY A 151 7.09 11.49 -9.64
N LEU A 152 6.54 10.35 -10.09
CA LEU A 152 5.09 10.04 -10.08
C LEU A 152 4.58 9.38 -8.78
N SER A 153 5.38 9.41 -7.71
CA SER A 153 5.05 8.88 -6.37
C SER A 153 4.64 7.41 -6.33
N SER A 154 5.40 6.57 -7.04
CA SER A 154 5.28 5.11 -6.98
C SER A 154 5.42 4.55 -5.55
N SER A 155 6.24 5.18 -4.70
CA SER A 155 6.42 4.79 -3.30
C SER A 155 5.17 5.07 -2.48
N ALA A 156 4.65 6.31 -2.54
CA ALA A 156 3.46 6.72 -1.81
C ALA A 156 2.23 5.93 -2.27
N ALA A 157 2.11 5.64 -3.57
CA ALA A 157 1.05 4.76 -4.11
C ALA A 157 1.11 3.36 -3.51
N PHE A 158 2.31 2.80 -3.35
CA PHE A 158 2.47 1.50 -2.74
C PHE A 158 2.18 1.52 -1.23
N VAL A 159 2.68 2.52 -0.48
CA VAL A 159 2.38 2.67 0.95
C VAL A 159 0.88 2.88 1.19
N CYS A 160 0.20 3.68 0.36
CA CYS A 160 -1.23 3.89 0.45
C CYS A 160 -2.01 2.60 0.21
N SER A 161 -1.77 1.93 -0.93
CA SER A 161 -2.45 0.66 -1.25
C SER A 161 -2.18 -0.44 -0.21
N ALA A 162 -0.94 -0.54 0.30
CA ALA A 162 -0.60 -1.47 1.37
C ALA A 162 -1.36 -1.16 2.68
N THR A 163 -1.36 0.10 3.11
CA THR A 163 -2.04 0.52 4.34
C THR A 163 -3.55 0.28 4.24
N ILE A 164 -4.16 0.62 3.11
CA ILE A 164 -5.59 0.36 2.86
C ILE A 164 -5.88 -1.15 2.86
N ALA A 165 -5.02 -1.97 2.23
CA ALA A 165 -5.16 -3.43 2.23
C ALA A 165 -5.10 -4.00 3.66
N ILE A 166 -4.17 -3.51 4.48
CA ILE A 166 -4.01 -3.93 5.88
C ILE A 166 -5.26 -3.52 6.68
N MET A 167 -5.69 -2.27 6.60
CA MET A 167 -6.89 -1.78 7.29
C MET A 167 -8.13 -2.60 6.91
N ALA A 168 -8.31 -2.88 5.61
CA ALA A 168 -9.41 -3.71 5.13
C ALA A 168 -9.28 -5.15 5.63
N ALA A 169 -8.07 -5.71 5.70
CA ALA A 169 -7.83 -7.03 6.27
C ALA A 169 -8.23 -7.06 7.75
N PHE A 170 -8.01 -6.01 8.54
CA PHE A 170 -8.45 -5.93 9.94
C PHE A 170 -9.90 -5.44 10.13
N ASP A 171 -10.70 -5.34 9.06
CA ASP A 171 -12.07 -4.80 9.04
C ASP A 171 -12.19 -3.39 9.66
N ALA A 172 -11.11 -2.61 9.58
CA ALA A 172 -11.00 -1.30 10.17
C ALA A 172 -11.35 -0.23 9.14
N LYS A 173 -12.54 0.38 9.25
CA LYS A 173 -13.02 1.42 8.33
C LYS A 173 -12.80 2.80 8.92
N TYR A 174 -12.05 3.64 8.22
CA TYR A 174 -11.75 5.00 8.62
C TYR A 174 -12.10 6.00 7.51
N PRO A 175 -12.41 7.26 7.87
CA PRO A 175 -12.65 8.29 6.86
C PRO A 175 -11.39 8.55 6.04
N LYS A 176 -11.57 8.89 4.76
CA LYS A 176 -10.49 9.15 3.79
C LYS A 176 -9.41 10.10 4.32
N LYS A 177 -9.83 11.12 5.06
CA LYS A 177 -8.93 12.10 5.70
C LYS A 177 -7.96 11.45 6.67
N GLU A 178 -8.42 10.51 7.50
CA GLU A 178 -7.56 9.81 8.46
C GLU A 178 -6.62 8.85 7.76
N ILE A 179 -7.07 8.21 6.67
CA ILE A 179 -6.21 7.35 5.85
C ILE A 179 -5.10 8.17 5.18
N ALA A 180 -5.40 9.35 4.65
CA ALA A 180 -4.39 10.25 4.08
C ALA A 180 -3.32 10.66 5.09
N GLN A 181 -3.75 11.00 6.32
CA GLN A 181 -2.85 11.39 7.40
C GLN A 181 -1.99 10.21 7.83
N LEU A 182 -2.61 9.04 8.02
CA LEU A 182 -1.93 7.81 8.39
C LEU A 182 -0.88 7.43 7.34
N THR A 183 -1.22 7.40 6.06
CA THR A 183 -0.27 6.99 5.01
C THR A 183 0.89 7.98 4.87
N CYS A 184 0.67 9.27 5.19
CA CYS A 184 1.74 10.26 5.28
C CYS A 184 2.69 9.95 6.45
N GLU A 185 2.15 9.63 7.63
CA GLU A 185 2.96 9.20 8.78
C GLU A 185 3.71 7.89 8.51
N CYS A 186 3.06 6.92 7.86
CA CYS A 186 3.67 5.66 7.44
C CYS A 186 4.89 5.89 6.56
N GLU A 187 4.79 6.75 5.53
CA GLU A 187 5.91 7.00 4.61
C GLU A 187 7.10 7.65 5.32
N ARG A 188 6.87 8.48 6.35
CA ARG A 188 7.97 9.07 7.14
C ARG A 188 8.84 8.02 7.84
N HIS A 189 8.32 6.83 8.13
CA HIS A 189 9.12 5.74 8.70
C HIS A 189 10.23 5.23 7.77
N ILE A 190 10.15 5.46 6.45
CA ILE A 190 11.21 5.11 5.51
C ILE A 190 12.30 6.20 5.39
N GLY A 191 12.23 7.23 6.24
CA GLY A 191 13.22 8.31 6.32
C GLY A 191 12.93 9.47 5.36
N THR A 192 11.89 9.38 4.53
CA THR A 192 11.47 10.47 3.65
C THR A 192 10.63 11.48 4.43
N GLN A 193 11.12 12.71 4.54
CA GLN A 193 10.36 13.87 5.04
C GLN A 193 9.43 14.41 3.93
N SER A 194 8.62 13.53 3.32
CA SER A 194 7.63 13.94 2.33
C SER A 194 6.52 14.77 2.99
N GLY A 195 6.01 15.75 2.26
CA GLY A 195 4.77 16.43 2.63
C GLY A 195 3.56 15.50 2.53
N GLY A 196 2.37 16.03 2.80
CA GLY A 196 1.11 15.28 2.74
C GLY A 196 0.44 15.25 1.36
N MET A 197 1.02 15.91 0.35
CA MET A 197 0.40 16.12 -0.96
C MET A 197 0.04 14.79 -1.65
N ASP A 198 1.00 13.88 -1.70
CA ASP A 198 0.86 12.62 -2.43
C ASP A 198 -0.24 11.78 -1.79
N GLN A 199 -0.18 11.63 -0.48
CA GLN A 199 -1.04 10.73 0.27
C GLN A 199 -2.50 11.23 0.30
N VAL A 200 -2.73 12.54 0.25
CA VAL A 200 -4.08 13.13 0.15
C VAL A 200 -4.75 12.81 -1.19
N VAL A 201 -4.01 12.79 -2.29
CA VAL A 201 -4.58 12.47 -3.62
C VAL A 201 -4.80 10.98 -3.77
N LEU A 202 -3.87 10.20 -3.25
CA LEU A 202 -3.81 8.76 -3.47
C LEU A 202 -4.80 7.99 -2.58
N SER A 203 -5.11 8.51 -1.39
CA SER A 203 -6.10 7.95 -0.46
C SER A 203 -7.55 8.29 -0.80
N VAL A 204 -7.85 8.93 -1.93
CA VAL A 204 -9.24 9.29 -2.28
C VAL A 204 -9.90 8.26 -3.20
N MET A 205 -9.12 7.37 -3.82
CA MET A 205 -9.59 6.42 -4.84
C MET A 205 -9.26 4.94 -4.51
N TYR A 206 -9.94 4.37 -3.52
CA TYR A 206 -9.89 2.94 -3.18
C TYR A 206 -11.27 2.31 -3.05
#